data_AF-A0A7K9VJB8-F1
#
_entry.id   AF-A0A7K9VJB8-F1
#
_cell.length_a   1.000
_cell.length_b   1.000
_cell.length_c   1.000
_cell.angle_alpha   90.00
_cell.angle_beta   90.00
_cell.angle_gamma   90.00
#
_symmetry.space_group_name_H-M   'P 1'
#
loop_
_entity.id
_entity.type
_entity.pdbx_description
1 polymer ?
#
loop_
_entity_poly.entity_id
_entity_poly.type
_entity_poly.pdbx_seq_one_letter_code
_entity_poly.pdbx_strand_id
1 'polypeptide(L)'
;GGVTVFVALYDYEARTTDDLSFKKGERFQIINNTEGDWWEARSIATGKTGYIPSNYVAPADSIQAEEWYFGKMGRKDAERLLLNPGNQRGIFLVRESETTKG
;
A
#
# COMPACT_ATOMS: atom_id res chain seq x y z
N GLY A 1 -7.42 16.07 16.78
CA GLY A 1 -6.49 15.60 15.75
C GLY A 1 -7.01 14.28 15.25
N GLY A 2 -7.30 14.17 13.94
CA GLY A 2 -7.84 12.93 13.36
C GLY A 2 -6.82 11.80 13.49
N VAL A 3 -7.30 10.61 13.84
CA VAL A 3 -6.49 9.40 13.78
C VAL A 3 -6.22 9.11 12.30
N THR A 4 -4.96 9.16 11.86
CA THR A 4 -4.59 8.80 10.49
C THR A 4 -4.84 7.30 10.28
N VAL A 5 -5.75 6.97 9.39
CA VAL A 5 -6.05 5.59 8.99
C VAL A 5 -5.10 5.17 7.88
N PHE A 6 -4.62 3.93 7.92
CA PHE A 6 -3.80 3.33 6.88
C PHE A 6 -4.58 2.23 6.17
N VAL A 7 -4.25 1.97 4.90
CA VAL A 7 -4.86 0.93 4.07
C VAL A 7 -3.79 -0.02 3.55
N ALA A 8 -4.09 -1.31 3.53
CA ALA A 8 -3.23 -2.34 2.93
C ALA A 8 -3.21 -2.20 1.40
N LEU A 9 -2.01 -2.07 0.84
CA LEU A 9 -1.74 -2.04 -0.60
C LEU A 9 -1.68 -3.46 -1.20
N TYR A 10 -1.33 -4.45 -0.39
CA TYR A 10 -1.16 -5.85 -0.79
C TYR A 10 -1.73 -6.80 0.27
N ASP A 11 -1.96 -8.05 -0.13
CA ASP A 11 -2.22 -9.14 0.81
C ASP A 11 -0.97 -9.47 1.62
N TYR A 12 -1.14 -9.85 2.88
CA TYR A 12 -0.05 -10.30 3.73
C TYR A 12 -0.51 -11.45 4.64
N GLU A 13 0.28 -12.52 4.65
CA GLU A 13 0.11 -13.66 5.55
C GLU A 13 1.15 -13.58 6.66
N ALA A 14 0.68 -13.67 7.91
CA ALA A 14 1.49 -13.62 9.12
C ALA A 14 2.59 -14.68 9.08
N ARG A 15 3.82 -14.27 9.41
CA ARG A 15 4.99 -15.16 9.45
C ARG A 15 5.34 -15.56 10.88
N THR A 16 4.95 -14.75 11.84
CA THR A 16 5.08 -15.00 13.27
C THR A 16 3.72 -14.98 13.96
N THR A 17 3.67 -15.40 15.22
CA THR A 17 2.44 -15.32 16.04
C THR A 17 2.05 -13.89 16.41
N ASP A 18 2.99 -12.95 16.33
CA ASP A 18 2.79 -11.56 16.70
C ASP A 18 2.38 -10.71 15.48
N ASP A 19 2.50 -11.27 14.27
CA ASP A 19 2.12 -10.61 13.03
C ASP A 19 0.59 -10.67 12.83
N LEU A 20 0.05 -9.63 12.20
CA LEU A 20 -1.34 -9.59 11.78
C LEU A 20 -1.45 -9.97 10.30
N SER A 21 -2.20 -11.03 9.98
CA SER A 21 -2.58 -11.33 8.58
C SER A 21 -3.68 -10.38 8.11
N PHE A 22 -3.61 -9.94 6.86
CA PHE A 22 -4.59 -9.03 6.28
C PHE A 22 -4.72 -9.15 4.76
N LYS A 23 -5.82 -8.59 4.24
CA LYS A 23 -6.08 -8.51 2.79
C LYS A 23 -5.90 -7.09 2.26
N LYS A 24 -5.54 -6.98 0.99
CA LYS A 24 -5.51 -5.70 0.26
C LYS A 24 -6.82 -4.94 0.50
N GLY A 25 -6.71 -3.66 0.80
CA GLY A 25 -7.83 -2.77 1.10
C GLY A 25 -8.27 -2.76 2.58
N GLU A 26 -7.75 -3.66 3.42
CA GLU A 26 -8.02 -3.63 4.86
C GLU A 26 -7.45 -2.37 5.51
N ARG A 27 -8.16 -1.84 6.51
CA ARG A 27 -7.84 -0.56 7.15
C ARG A 27 -7.34 -0.73 8.58
N PHE A 28 -6.35 0.07 8.94
CA PHE A 28 -5.65 -0.02 10.21
C PHE A 28 -5.56 1.33 10.91
N GLN A 29 -5.61 1.26 12.23
CA GLN A 29 -5.09 2.31 13.10
C GLN A 29 -3.68 1.90 13.54
N ILE A 30 -2.69 2.75 13.28
CA ILE A 30 -1.33 2.54 13.76
C ILE A 30 -1.26 2.89 15.25
N ILE A 31 -0.80 1.93 16.06
CA ILE A 31 -0.61 2.08 17.50
C ILE A 31 0.83 2.53 17.76
N ASN A 32 1.81 1.87 17.13
CA ASN A 32 3.21 2.20 17.28
C ASN A 32 3.97 2.06 15.95
N ASN A 33 4.66 3.13 15.54
CA ASN A 33 5.51 3.19 14.35
C ASN A 33 6.91 3.78 14.63
N THR A 34 7.36 3.78 15.89
CA THR A 34 8.61 4.44 16.27
C THR A 34 9.86 3.66 15.88
N GLU A 35 9.76 2.35 15.65
CA GLU A 35 10.93 1.47 15.44
C GLU A 35 10.76 0.52 14.25
N GLY A 36 11.71 0.60 13.32
CA GLY A 36 11.90 -0.39 12.26
C GLY A 36 10.83 -0.42 11.16
N ASP A 37 10.88 -1.52 10.41
CA ASP A 37 10.01 -1.76 9.25
C ASP A 37 8.68 -2.42 9.61
N TRP A 38 8.46 -2.73 10.90
CA TRP A 38 7.26 -3.40 11.41
C TRP A 38 6.54 -2.50 12.40
N TRP A 39 5.28 -2.19 12.10
CA TRP A 39 4.47 -1.32 12.93
C TRP A 39 3.42 -2.11 13.66
N GLU A 40 3.17 -1.76 14.92
CA GLU A 40 2.05 -2.30 15.66
C GLU A 40 0.78 -1.59 15.20
N ALA A 41 -0.19 -2.37 14.73
CA ALA A 41 -1.41 -1.86 14.15
C ALA A 41 -2.63 -2.64 14.62
N ARG A 42 -3.77 -1.96 14.67
CA ARG A 42 -5.07 -2.55 14.95
C ARG A 42 -5.93 -2.54 13.69
N SER A 43 -6.39 -3.71 13.26
CA SER A 43 -7.38 -3.83 12.18
C SER A 43 -8.69 -3.21 12.64
N ILE A 44 -9.22 -2.28 11.84
CA ILE A 44 -10.51 -1.63 12.11
C ILE A 44 -11.66 -2.62 11.88
N ALA A 45 -11.50 -3.56 10.95
CA ALA A 45 -12.53 -4.54 10.60
C ALA A 45 -12.66 -5.65 11.65
N THR A 46 -11.54 -6.16 12.17
CA THR A 46 -11.53 -7.31 13.09
C THR A 46 -11.28 -6.92 14.55
N GLY A 47 -10.78 -5.70 14.79
CA GLY A 47 -10.38 -5.22 16.12
C GLY A 47 -9.09 -5.84 16.65
N LYS A 48 -8.46 -6.78 15.93
CA LYS A 48 -7.22 -7.45 16.31
C LYS A 48 -6.02 -6.53 16.17
N THR A 49 -5.04 -6.73 17.05
CA THR A 49 -3.76 -6.02 17.05
C THR A 49 -2.64 -7.00 16.73
N GLY A 50 -1.63 -6.54 15.99
CA GLY A 50 -0.40 -7.26 15.73
C GLY A 50 0.55 -6.41 14.87
N TYR A 51 1.69 -6.99 14.51
CA TYR A 51 2.67 -6.32 13.67
C TYR A 51 2.34 -6.46 12.18
N ILE A 52 2.50 -5.36 11.45
CA ILE A 52 2.35 -5.30 10.00
C ILE A 52 3.61 -4.68 9.36
N PRO A 53 4.01 -5.09 8.16
CA PRO A 53 5.11 -4.46 7.44
C PRO A 53 4.69 -3.07 6.95
N SER A 54 5.45 -2.04 7.32
CA SER A 54 5.13 -0.63 7.04
C SER A 54 5.03 -0.32 5.54
N ASN A 55 5.81 -1.00 4.71
CA ASN A 55 5.80 -0.85 3.25
C ASN A 55 4.61 -1.53 2.55
N TYR A 56 3.75 -2.23 3.29
CA TYR A 56 2.51 -2.82 2.76
C TYR A 56 1.31 -1.93 2.98
N VAL A 57 1.48 -0.79 3.65
CA VAL A 57 0.40 0.14 3.95
C VAL A 57 0.72 1.55 3.49
N ALA A 58 -0.33 2.31 3.19
CA ALA A 58 -0.26 3.74 2.95
C ALA A 58 -1.32 4.47 3.77
N PRO A 59 -1.14 5.75 4.11
CA PRO A 59 -2.25 6.55 4.63
C PRO A 59 -3.44 6.48 3.67
N ALA A 60 -4.64 6.26 4.20
CA ALA A 60 -5.84 5.99 3.40
C ALA A 60 -6.23 7.15 2.47
N ASP A 61 -5.82 8.38 2.81
CA ASP A 61 -6.10 9.59 2.03
C ASP A 61 -4.90 10.04 1.18
N SER A 62 -3.85 9.22 1.03
CA SER A 62 -2.66 9.58 0.25
C SER A 62 -2.69 9.01 -1.16
N ILE A 63 -1.94 9.64 -2.07
CA ILE A 63 -1.80 9.16 -3.46
C ILE A 63 -1.26 7.72 -3.53
N GLN A 64 -0.50 7.27 -2.52
CA GLN A 64 0.02 5.91 -2.46
C GLN A 64 -1.07 4.85 -2.25
N ALA A 65 -2.24 5.24 -1.74
CA ALA A 65 -3.40 4.34 -1.59
C ALA A 65 -4.18 4.15 -2.90
N GLU A 66 -3.93 4.98 -3.91
CA GLU A 66 -4.66 4.94 -5.19
C GLU A 66 -4.18 3.77 -6.06
N GLU A 67 -5.12 2.94 -6.56
CA GLU A 67 -4.77 1.75 -7.35
C GLU A 67 -4.07 2.07 -8.68
N TRP A 68 -4.28 3.27 -9.21
CA TRP A 68 -3.67 3.74 -10.44
C TRP A 68 -2.28 4.36 -10.22
N TYR A 69 -1.83 4.51 -8.96
CA TYR A 69 -0.52 5.07 -8.64
C TYR A 69 0.52 3.96 -8.43
N PHE A 70 1.57 3.99 -9.25
CA PHE A 70 2.62 2.97 -9.27
C PHE A 70 3.98 3.50 -8.79
N GLY A 71 4.00 4.66 -8.12
CA GLY A 71 5.19 5.22 -7.48
C GLY A 71 6.41 5.25 -8.41
N LYS A 72 7.49 4.60 -7.98
CA LYS A 72 8.79 4.56 -8.67
C LYS A 72 8.87 3.57 -9.84
N MET A 73 7.74 3.10 -10.36
CA MET A 73 7.72 2.24 -11.54
C MET A 73 8.49 2.86 -12.72
N GLY A 74 9.36 2.09 -13.37
CA GLY A 74 10.13 2.55 -14.52
C GLY A 74 9.29 2.64 -15.79
N ARG A 75 9.69 3.51 -16.74
CA ARG A 75 8.97 3.70 -18.01
C ARG A 75 8.70 2.40 -18.77
N LYS A 76 9.71 1.52 -18.85
CA LYS A 76 9.60 0.26 -19.59
C LYS A 76 8.58 -0.71 -18.98
N ASP A 77 8.52 -0.76 -17.65
CA ASP A 77 7.57 -1.65 -16.96
C ASP A 77 6.14 -1.09 -17.05
N ALA A 78 5.99 0.23 -16.98
CA ALA A 78 4.71 0.89 -17.27
C ALA A 78 4.22 0.60 -18.70
N GLU A 79 5.08 0.73 -19.71
CA GLU A 79 4.75 0.43 -21.11
C GLU A 79 4.32 -1.04 -21.28
N ARG A 80 5.03 -1.99 -20.65
CA ARG A 80 4.66 -3.42 -20.68
C ARG A 80 3.28 -3.66 -20.09
N LEU A 81 2.98 -3.07 -18.93
CA LEU A 81 1.68 -3.25 -18.28
C LEU A 81 0.54 -2.65 -19.09
N LEU A 82 0.74 -1.45 -19.67
CA LEU A 82 -0.29 -0.75 -20.45
C LEU A 82 -0.58 -1.44 -21.79
N LEU A 83 0.42 -2.08 -22.41
CA LEU A 83 0.30 -2.78 -23.70
C LEU A 83 -0.24 -4.22 -23.60
N ASN A 84 -0.64 -4.67 -22.40
CA ASN A 84 -1.23 -6.00 -22.24
C ASN A 84 -2.49 -6.13 -23.12
N PRO A 85 -2.64 -7.20 -23.94
CA PRO A 85 -3.74 -7.34 -24.90
C PRO A 85 -5.16 -7.31 -24.30
N GLY A 86 -5.29 -7.55 -22.99
CA GLY A 86 -6.56 -7.47 -22.27
C GLY A 86 -6.98 -6.06 -21.85
N ASN A 87 -6.11 -5.06 -22.01
CA ASN A 87 -6.38 -3.70 -21.58
C ASN A 87 -7.27 -2.96 -22.57
N GLN A 88 -8.27 -2.26 -22.05
CA GLN A 88 -9.11 -1.38 -22.84
C GLN A 88 -8.37 -0.08 -23.20
N ARG A 89 -8.74 0.50 -24.35
CA ARG A 89 -8.23 1.83 -24.75
C ARG A 89 -8.60 2.85 -23.67
N GLY A 90 -7.62 3.65 -23.25
CA GLY A 90 -7.78 4.64 -22.19
C GLY A 90 -7.35 4.15 -20.81
N ILE A 91 -6.84 2.92 -20.69
CA ILE A 91 -6.13 2.50 -19.48
C ILE A 91 -4.95 3.43 -19.21
N PHE A 92 -4.74 3.77 -17.94
CA PHE A 92 -3.67 4.65 -17.52
C PHE A 92 -3.10 4.17 -16.19
N LEU A 93 -1.91 4.69 -15.89
CA LEU A 93 -1.30 4.64 -14.57
C LEU A 93 -0.51 5.93 -14.38
N VAL A 94 -0.30 6.33 -13.13
CA VAL A 94 0.55 7.46 -12.74
C VAL A 94 1.78 6.93 -12.03
N ARG A 95 2.93 7.52 -12.32
CA ARG A 95 4.23 7.17 -11.74
C ARG A 95 5.09 8.41 -11.57
N GLU A 96 6.11 8.32 -10.73
CA GLU A 96 7.14 9.33 -10.59
C GLU A 96 7.94 9.49 -11.89
N SER A 97 8.35 10.72 -12.18
CA SER A 97 9.20 11.01 -13.34
C SER A 97 10.63 10.54 -13.09
N GLU A 98 11.20 9.78 -14.03
CA GLU A 98 12.59 9.33 -13.97
C GLU A 98 13.59 10.43 -14.39
N THR A 99 13.11 11.49 -15.06
CA THR A 99 13.97 12.53 -15.65
C THR A 99 13.95 13.84 -14.86
N THR A 100 12.92 14.07 -14.06
CA THR A 100 12.73 15.35 -13.35
C THR A 100 12.18 15.04 -11.97
N LYS A 101 12.94 15.41 -10.92
CA LYS A 101 12.41 15.34 -9.55
C LYS A 101 11.30 16.38 -9.41
N GLY A 102 10.16 15.93 -8.89
CA GLY A 102 9.02 16.79 -8.52
C GLY A 102 9.26 17.53 -7.21
#